data_AF-A0A1U7I7P1-F1
#
_entry.id   AF-A0A1U7I7P1-F1
#
_cell.length_a   1.000
_cell.length_b   1.000
_cell.length_c   1.000
_cell.angle_alpha   90.00
_cell.angle_beta   90.00
_cell.angle_gamma   90.00
#
_symmetry.space_group_name_H-M   'P 1'
#
loop_
_entity.id
_entity.type
_entity.pdbx_description
1 polymer ?
#
loop_
_entity_poly.entity_id
_entity_poly.type
_entity_poly.pdbx_seq_one_letter_code
_entity_poly.pdbx_strand_id
1 'polypeptide(L)'
;MVCTEIDYYSIEKVAEMLGVSERTLRRYAAILQKKLGREFDRKKGEPGYTPDAIAALKKFCELRKCKMPIERCAEYLRVNGF
;
A
#
# COMPACT_ATOMS: atom_id res chain seq x y z
N MET A 1 -6.78 -20.22 -19.90
CA MET A 1 -6.55 -18.77 -19.67
C MET A 1 -7.29 -18.41 -18.40
N VAL A 2 -6.58 -18.22 -17.27
CA VAL A 2 -7.21 -17.79 -16.01
C VAL A 2 -7.09 -16.28 -15.98
N CYS A 3 -8.15 -15.58 -16.39
CA CYS A 3 -8.26 -14.14 -16.14
C CYS A 3 -8.47 -13.99 -14.64
N THR A 4 -7.39 -13.85 -13.87
CA THR A 4 -7.49 -13.40 -12.48
C THR A 4 -8.04 -11.99 -12.52
N GLU A 5 -9.34 -11.84 -12.26
CA GLU A 5 -9.94 -10.56 -11.93
C GLU A 5 -9.15 -10.00 -10.75
N ILE A 6 -8.28 -9.03 -11.02
CA ILE A 6 -7.59 -8.33 -9.95
C ILE A 6 -8.67 -7.50 -9.26
N ASP A 7 -9.07 -7.90 -8.07
CA ASP A 7 -9.96 -7.12 -7.21
C ASP A 7 -9.27 -5.82 -6.81
N TYR A 8 -9.89 -4.68 -7.13
CA TYR A 8 -9.40 -3.37 -6.70
C TYR A 8 -10.28 -2.83 -5.58
N TYR A 9 -9.64 -2.27 -4.56
CA TYR A 9 -10.33 -1.67 -3.42
C TYR A 9 -10.21 -0.16 -3.49
N SER A 10 -11.33 0.53 -3.23
CA SER A 10 -11.34 1.99 -3.12
C SER A 10 -10.50 2.46 -1.94
N ILE A 11 -10.01 3.69 -2.04
CA ILE A 11 -9.22 4.31 -0.97
C ILE A 11 -9.98 4.34 0.37
N GLU A 12 -11.28 4.62 0.35
CA GLU A 12 -12.13 4.65 1.54
C GLU A 12 -12.14 3.29 2.24
N LYS A 13 -12.38 2.21 1.48
CA LYS A 13 -12.42 0.85 2.02
C LYS A 13 -11.07 0.42 2.58
N VAL A 14 -9.98 0.79 1.92
CA VAL A 14 -8.62 0.48 2.41
C VAL A 14 -8.27 1.30 3.65
N ALA A 15 -8.67 2.57 3.70
CA ALA A 15 -8.47 3.44 4.85
C ALA A 15 -9.19 2.88 6.09
N GLU A 16 -10.43 2.43 5.92
CA GLU A 16 -11.22 1.76 6.96
C GLU A 16 -10.55 0.45 7.40
N MET A 17 -10.19 -0.43 6.46
CA MET A 17 -9.53 -1.72 6.77
C MET A 17 -8.21 -1.57 7.53
N LEU A 18 -7.43 -0.53 7.23
CA LEU A 18 -6.14 -0.29 7.86
C LEU A 18 -6.23 0.61 9.11
N GLY A 19 -7.40 1.17 9.39
CA GLY A 19 -7.62 2.09 10.52
C GLY A 19 -6.80 3.37 10.42
N VAL A 20 -6.66 3.93 9.21
CA VAL A 20 -5.91 5.17 8.95
C VAL A 20 -6.76 6.14 8.14
N SER A 21 -6.48 7.44 8.25
CA SER A 21 -7.16 8.42 7.37
C SER A 21 -6.70 8.27 5.92
N GLU A 22 -7.59 8.57 4.97
CA GLU A 22 -7.25 8.54 3.54
C GLU A 22 -6.02 9.38 3.21
N ARG A 23 -5.87 10.55 3.85
CA ARG A 23 -4.68 11.40 3.70
C ARG A 23 -3.40 10.67 4.10
N THR A 24 -3.44 9.92 5.20
CA THR A 24 -2.31 9.10 5.67
C THR A 24 -2.04 7.97 4.70
N LEU A 25 -3.09 7.32 4.22
CA LEU A 25 -3.01 6.24 3.24
C LEU A 25 -2.34 6.69 1.95
N ARG A 26 -2.77 7.81 1.34
CA ARG A 26 -2.14 8.40 0.14
C ARG A 26 -0.67 8.70 0.36
N ARG A 27 -0.32 9.24 1.53
CA ARG A 27 1.07 9.54 1.89
C ARG A 27 1.90 8.26 1.93
N TYR A 28 1.39 7.21 2.58
CA TYR A 28 2.09 5.93 2.69
C TYR A 28 2.23 5.24 1.34
N ALA A 29 1.17 5.24 0.53
CA ALA A 29 1.17 4.73 -0.83
C ALA A 29 2.23 5.42 -1.69
N ALA A 30 2.31 6.76 -1.65
CA ALA A 30 3.32 7.51 -2.40
C ALA A 30 4.77 7.17 -1.99
N ILE A 31 5.01 6.96 -0.68
CA ILE A 31 6.33 6.56 -0.17
C ILE A 31 6.69 5.15 -0.66
N LEU A 32 5.75 4.21 -0.56
CA LEU A 32 5.94 2.83 -1.02
C LEU A 32 6.13 2.77 -2.52
N GLN A 33 5.35 3.52 -3.29
CA GLN A 33 5.51 3.62 -4.75
C GLN A 33 6.91 4.12 -5.12
N LYS A 34 7.40 5.17 -4.45
CA LYS A 34 8.76 5.70 -4.69
C LYS A 34 9.86 4.69 -4.33
N LYS A 35 9.67 3.89 -3.29
CA LYS A 35 10.71 2.97 -2.77
C LYS A 35 10.70 1.59 -3.43
N LEU A 36 9.51 1.05 -3.69
CA LEU A 36 9.31 -0.27 -4.31
C LEU A 36 9.29 -0.17 -5.84
N GLY A 37 9.08 1.02 -6.41
CA GLY A 37 9.03 1.23 -7.86
C GLY A 37 7.79 0.63 -8.53
N ARG A 38 6.74 0.35 -7.76
CA ARG A 38 5.48 -0.26 -8.23
C ARG A 38 4.35 0.75 -8.09
N GLU A 39 3.37 0.72 -9.00
CA GLU A 39 2.18 1.58 -8.89
C GLU A 39 1.23 1.02 -7.82
N PHE A 40 0.96 1.82 -6.77
CA PHE A 40 0.06 1.45 -5.68
C PHE A 40 -1.37 1.98 -5.87
N ASP A 41 -1.55 2.99 -6.73
CA ASP A 41 -2.76 3.84 -6.76
C ASP A 41 -3.33 4.00 -8.18
N ARG A 42 -3.05 3.07 -9.11
CA ARG A 42 -3.53 3.17 -10.49
C ARG A 42 -3.84 1.82 -11.13
N LYS A 43 -5.10 1.69 -11.58
CA LYS A 43 -5.47 0.84 -12.72
C LYS A 43 -5.95 1.75 -13.83
N LYS A 44 -5.23 1.88 -14.95
CA LYS A 44 -5.72 2.50 -16.20
C LYS A 44 -6.74 3.65 -16.03
N GLY A 45 -6.42 4.67 -15.22
CA GLY A 45 -7.26 5.85 -15.03
C GLY A 45 -8.22 5.85 -13.82
N GLU A 46 -8.36 4.73 -13.10
CA GLU A 46 -9.15 4.66 -11.86
C GLU A 46 -8.27 4.51 -10.60
N PRO A 47 -8.54 5.28 -9.53
CA PRO A 47 -7.84 5.15 -8.25
C PRO A 47 -8.31 3.90 -7.51
N GLY A 48 -7.37 3.00 -7.18
CA GLY A 48 -7.68 1.78 -6.46
C GLY A 48 -6.43 0.98 -6.09
N TYR A 49 -6.54 0.19 -5.03
CA TYR A 49 -5.45 -0.61 -4.48
C TYR A 49 -5.66 -2.09 -4.80
N THR A 50 -4.62 -2.76 -5.29
CA THR A 50 -4.61 -4.22 -5.46
C THR A 50 -4.44 -4.93 -4.11
N PRO A 51 -4.74 -6.24 -4.02
CA PRO A 51 -4.53 -7.01 -2.79
C PRO A 51 -3.06 -6.96 -2.32
N ASP A 52 -2.10 -7.00 -3.26
CA ASP A 52 -0.66 -6.88 -2.96
C ASP A 52 -0.31 -5.50 -2.40
N ALA A 53 -0.87 -4.43 -2.99
CA ALA A 53 -0.68 -3.08 -2.50
C ALA A 53 -1.21 -2.92 -1.07
N ILE A 54 -2.38 -3.49 -0.79
CA ILE A 54 -2.99 -3.51 0.54
C ILE A 54 -2.13 -4.30 1.52
N ALA A 55 -1.57 -5.45 1.11
CA ALA A 55 -0.70 -6.25 1.95
C ALA A 55 0.56 -5.48 2.37
N ALA A 56 1.22 -4.80 1.43
CA ALA A 56 2.39 -3.98 1.73
C ALA A 56 2.03 -2.77 2.61
N LEU A 57 0.89 -2.11 2.36
CA LEU A 57 0.39 -1.01 3.19
C LEU A 57 0.05 -1.46 4.61
N LYS A 58 -0.58 -2.63 4.76
CA LYS A 58 -0.87 -3.24 6.06
C LYS A 58 0.43 -3.46 6.83
N LYS A 59 1.43 -4.08 6.19
CA LYS A 59 2.72 -4.33 6.83
C LYS A 59 3.46 -3.05 7.17
N PHE A 60 3.39 -2.04 6.30
CA PHE A 60 3.93 -0.71 6.56
C PHE A 60 3.30 -0.08 7.81
N CYS A 61 1.96 -0.14 7.94
CA CYS A 61 1.23 0.34 9.11
C CYS A 61 1.62 -0.41 10.39
N GLU A 62 1.81 -1.73 10.34
CA GLU A 62 2.31 -2.52 11.49
C GLU A 62 3.70 -2.07 11.93
N LEU A 63 4.63 -1.88 10.99
CA LEU A 63 5.98 -1.37 11.30
C LEU A 63 5.94 0.04 11.90
N ARG A 64 5.02 0.89 11.44
CA ARG A 64 4.80 2.22 12.01
C ARG A 64 4.27 2.17 13.45
N LYS A 65 3.43 1.19 13.80
CA LYS A 65 2.99 0.96 15.19
C LYS A 65 4.16 0.59 16.10
N CYS A 66 5.18 -0.10 15.58
CA CYS A 66 6.42 -0.40 16.31
C CYS A 66 7.40 0.79 16.41
N LYS A 67 6.95 2.04 16.17
CA LYS A 67 7.76 3.28 16.17
C LYS A 67 8.92 3.27 15.16
N MET A 68 8.88 2.41 14.14
CA MET A 68 9.89 2.42 13.10
C MET A 68 9.77 3.70 12.24
N PRO A 69 10.90 4.34 11.87
CA PRO A 69 10.88 5.49 10.96
C PRO A 69 10.30 5.10 9.60
N ILE A 70 9.54 6.02 9.00
CA ILE A 70 8.85 5.85 7.72
C ILE A 70 9.76 5.27 6.62
N GLU A 71 10.99 5.79 6.51
CA GLU A 71 11.94 5.34 5.49
C GLU A 71 12.42 3.91 5.74
N ARG A 72 12.63 3.54 7.00
CA ARG A 72 13.01 2.16 7.37
C ARG A 72 11.87 1.18 7.15
N CYS A 73 10.63 1.58 7.37
CA CYS A 73 9.48 0.72 7.05
C CYS A 73 9.45 0.38 5.55
N ALA A 74 9.65 1.37 4.69
CA ALA A 74 9.66 1.17 3.24
C ALA A 74 10.87 0.34 2.78
N GLU A 75 12.06 0.59 3.35
CA GLU A 75 13.26 -0.20 3.05
C GLU A 75 13.10 -1.66 3.51
N TYR A 76 12.52 -1.89 4.68
CA TYR A 76 12.24 -3.24 5.17
C TYR A 76 11.35 -4.01 4.19
N LEU A 77 10.29 -3.38 3.68
CA LEU A 77 9.41 -4.01 2.69
C LEU A 77 10.14 -4.32 1.39
N ARG A 78 11.00 -3.41 0.93
CA ARG A 78 11.83 -3.62 -0.28
C ARG A 78 12.76 -4.82 -0.14
N VAL A 79 13.44 -4.94 1.00
CA VAL A 79 14.41 -6.02 1.26
C VAL A 79 13.71 -7.37 1.45
N ASN A 80 12.50 -7.39 2.01
CA ASN A 80 11.73 -8.61 2.27
C ASN A 80 10.81 -9.02 1.10
N GLY A 81 10.95 -8.39 -0.07
CA GLY A 81 10.33 -8.86 -1.32
C GLY A 81 8.84 -8.50 -1.51
N PHE A 82 8.36 -7.44 -0.85
CA PHE A 82 7.03 -6.87 -1.12
C PHE A 82 6.97 -6.05 -2.42
#